data_AF-A0AAD7BJH1-F1
#
_entry.id   AF-A0AAD7BJH1-F1
#
_cell.length_a   1.000
_cell.length_b   1.000
_cell.length_c   1.000
_cell.angle_alpha   90.00
_cell.angle_beta   90.00
_cell.angle_gamma   90.00
#
_symmetry.space_group_name_H-M   'P 1'
#
loop_
_entity.id
_entity.type
_entity.pdbx_description
1 polymer ?
#
loop_
_entity_poly.entity_id
_entity_poly.type
_entity_poly.pdbx_seq_one_letter_code
_entity_poly.pdbx_strand_id
1 'polypeptide(L)'
;MVGNKWTSAEQAEWLQKRVPKYIEAQAGKTFFKFWANLEVDWFQQWPEEVVLGLAVQTGEDDTTPLLESDQALLQGAIQLRTWYRHHSKKASGAAVSQRKSTSSLTNTLFPPKKHRVHRPKELFQKVNAEKIAAAIEDAVVDSDDDDDDDEGTTESAQPSQSLEGPEPAEESQPAKFALQRKRMVARNHVVTQLFDEATEEELAELDRMIEEEKEAYAKAEAERVISKGEVSVRTPQEYQSGIDASGGALAHVHNAVAEQTGWVGFAIYGGPNPKFGGKLSMKYNDWTGGITGTGFLAALKDFDEAICQPFQAFLRRVYREWHQQPNDTPRLTSTSSRC
;
A
#
# COMPACT_ATOMS: atom_id res chain seq x y z
N MET A 1 -4.53 -26.04 -9.23
CA MET A 1 -4.03 -24.91 -10.06
C MET A 1 -2.78 -24.33 -9.41
N VAL A 2 -1.60 -24.61 -9.96
CA VAL A 2 -0.37 -23.92 -9.55
C VAL A 2 -0.50 -22.49 -10.06
N GLY A 3 -0.55 -21.50 -9.16
CA GLY A 3 -0.60 -20.11 -9.60
C GLY A 3 0.62 -19.84 -10.47
N ASN A 4 0.41 -19.45 -11.73
CA ASN A 4 1.50 -19.18 -12.66
C ASN A 4 2.41 -18.12 -12.05
N LYS A 5 3.58 -18.56 -11.60
CA LYS A 5 4.64 -17.65 -11.15
C LYS A 5 5.15 -16.94 -12.40
N TRP A 6 5.05 -15.63 -12.41
CA TRP A 6 5.55 -14.80 -13.52
C TRP A 6 7.06 -14.97 -13.74
N THR A 7 7.83 -15.19 -12.67
CA THR A 7 9.28 -15.41 -12.75
C THR A 7 9.63 -16.89 -12.84
N SER A 8 10.64 -17.24 -13.65
CA SER A 8 11.30 -18.54 -13.60
C SER A 8 12.04 -18.75 -12.26
N ALA A 9 12.47 -19.99 -11.97
CA ALA A 9 13.21 -20.29 -10.74
C ALA A 9 14.54 -19.52 -10.65
N GLU A 10 15.27 -19.45 -11.78
CA GLU A 10 16.53 -18.72 -11.88
C GLU A 10 16.34 -17.21 -11.67
N GLN A 11 15.32 -16.64 -12.31
CA GLN A 11 14.94 -15.24 -12.13
C GLN A 11 14.59 -14.91 -10.68
N ALA A 12 13.80 -15.79 -10.03
CA ALA A 12 13.42 -15.60 -8.63
C ALA A 12 14.64 -15.63 -7.69
N GLU A 13 15.59 -16.55 -7.91
CA GLU A 13 16.82 -16.63 -7.12
C GLU A 13 17.68 -15.36 -7.29
N TRP A 14 17.79 -14.86 -8.53
CA TRP A 14 18.54 -13.64 -8.82
C TRP A 14 17.94 -12.40 -8.15
N LEU A 15 16.62 -12.28 -8.14
CA LEU A 15 15.91 -11.20 -7.44
C LEU A 15 16.09 -11.34 -5.93
N GLN A 16 16.00 -12.57 -5.40
CA GLN A 16 16.16 -12.85 -3.98
C GLN A 16 17.55 -12.42 -3.46
N LYS A 17 18.61 -12.67 -4.23
CA LYS A 17 19.99 -12.23 -3.89
C LYS A 17 20.13 -10.71 -3.75
N ARG A 18 19.25 -9.93 -4.39
CA ARG A 18 19.28 -8.46 -4.39
C ARG A 18 18.31 -7.82 -3.38
N VAL A 19 17.46 -8.61 -2.71
CA VAL A 19 16.54 -8.13 -1.66
C VAL A 19 17.26 -7.33 -0.55
N PRO A 20 18.44 -7.73 -0.03
CA PRO A 20 19.14 -6.93 0.99
C PRO A 20 19.47 -5.51 0.52
N LYS A 21 19.97 -5.35 -0.72
CA LYS A 21 20.27 -4.04 -1.32
C LYS A 21 19.01 -3.18 -1.48
N TYR A 22 17.87 -3.79 -1.81
CA TYR A 22 16.59 -3.09 -1.87
C TYR A 22 16.19 -2.52 -0.49
N ILE A 23 16.38 -3.30 0.58
CA ILE A 23 16.06 -2.87 1.95
C ILE A 23 16.97 -1.73 2.39
N GLU A 24 18.27 -1.80 2.08
CA GLU A 24 19.22 -0.73 2.33
C GLU A 24 18.84 0.55 1.57
N ALA A 25 18.50 0.43 0.28
CA ALA A 25 18.04 1.55 -0.53
C ALA A 25 16.71 2.14 0.01
N GLN A 26 15.83 1.30 0.55
CA GLN A 26 14.60 1.72 1.20
C GLN A 26 14.87 2.51 2.49
N ALA A 27 15.83 2.06 3.31
CA ALA A 27 16.24 2.77 4.52
C ALA A 27 16.93 4.11 4.18
N GLY A 28 17.78 4.11 3.16
CA GLY A 28 18.52 5.29 2.70
C GLY A 28 17.74 6.26 1.81
N LYS A 29 16.47 5.95 1.48
CA LYS A 29 15.65 6.71 0.51
C LYS A 29 16.30 6.86 -0.87
N THR A 30 17.18 5.93 -1.26
CA THR A 30 17.89 5.92 -2.55
C THR A 30 17.25 4.97 -3.56
N PHE A 31 15.92 4.85 -3.56
CA PHE A 31 15.17 3.92 -4.40
C PHE A 31 15.45 4.10 -5.89
N PHE A 32 15.48 5.35 -6.37
CA PHE A 32 15.67 5.65 -7.80
C PHE A 32 16.95 5.02 -8.35
N LYS A 33 18.07 5.12 -7.61
CA LYS A 33 19.36 4.54 -8.00
C LYS A 33 19.31 3.01 -8.01
N PHE A 34 18.63 2.42 -7.03
CA PHE A 34 18.45 0.97 -6.98
C PHE A 34 17.64 0.47 -8.20
N TRP A 35 16.51 1.11 -8.50
CA TRP A 35 15.64 0.70 -9.61
C TRP A 35 16.32 0.87 -10.96
N ALA A 36 16.98 2.01 -11.20
CA ALA A 36 17.70 2.24 -12.45
C ALA A 36 18.75 1.14 -12.71
N ASN A 37 19.55 0.78 -11.70
CA ASN A 37 20.55 -0.27 -11.85
C ASN A 37 19.93 -1.67 -11.97
N LEU A 38 18.88 -1.95 -11.18
CA LEU A 38 18.20 -3.25 -11.21
C LEU A 38 17.53 -3.50 -12.56
N GLU A 39 16.81 -2.51 -13.09
CA GLU A 39 16.10 -2.61 -14.37
C GLU A 39 17.12 -2.81 -15.51
N VAL A 40 18.22 -2.05 -15.54
CA VAL A 40 19.31 -2.26 -16.51
C VAL A 40 19.90 -3.67 -16.42
N ASP A 41 20.31 -4.11 -15.22
CA ASP A 41 20.88 -5.45 -15.03
C ASP A 41 19.89 -6.56 -15.44
N TRP A 42 18.60 -6.37 -15.13
CA TRP A 42 17.55 -7.34 -15.42
C TRP A 42 17.32 -7.50 -16.92
N PHE A 43 17.09 -6.39 -17.63
CA PHE A 43 16.81 -6.44 -19.06
C PHE A 43 18.03 -6.82 -19.89
N GLN A 44 19.25 -6.60 -19.37
CA GLN A 44 20.47 -7.13 -19.98
C GLN A 44 20.56 -8.67 -19.87
N GLN A 45 20.14 -9.24 -18.74
CA GLN A 45 20.24 -10.68 -18.50
C GLN A 45 19.04 -11.46 -19.06
N TRP A 46 17.86 -10.86 -19.08
CA TRP A 46 16.64 -11.43 -19.66
C TRP A 46 16.00 -10.43 -20.63
N PRO A 47 16.42 -10.45 -21.90
CA PRO A 47 15.79 -9.65 -22.94
C PRO A 47 14.29 -9.97 -23.03
N GLU A 48 13.46 -8.97 -23.26
CA GLU A 48 12.00 -9.09 -23.17
C GLU A 48 11.40 -10.14 -24.10
N GLU A 49 12.02 -10.33 -25.27
CA GLU A 49 11.65 -11.33 -26.27
C GLU A 49 11.61 -12.74 -25.66
N VAL A 50 12.54 -13.02 -24.73
CA VAL A 50 12.65 -14.31 -24.03
C VAL A 50 11.63 -14.42 -22.89
N VAL A 51 11.36 -13.32 -22.17
CA VAL A 51 10.51 -13.33 -20.97
C VAL A 51 9.02 -13.37 -21.31
N LEU A 52 8.60 -12.64 -22.34
CA LEU A 52 7.19 -12.58 -22.75
C LEU A 52 6.79 -13.74 -23.68
N GLY A 53 7.72 -14.62 -24.04
CA GLY A 53 7.48 -15.68 -25.01
C GLY A 53 7.15 -15.14 -26.41
N LEU A 54 7.45 -13.86 -26.65
CA LEU A 54 7.40 -13.21 -27.95
C LEU A 54 8.67 -13.59 -28.70
N ALA A 55 8.87 -14.89 -28.93
CA ALA A 55 9.86 -15.33 -29.90
C ALA A 55 9.43 -14.72 -31.23
N VAL A 56 10.16 -13.68 -31.64
CA VAL A 56 9.95 -12.99 -32.92
C VAL A 56 9.97 -14.08 -33.98
N GLN A 57 8.80 -14.41 -34.52
CA GLN A 57 8.74 -15.18 -35.74
C GLN A 57 9.33 -14.23 -36.78
N THR A 58 10.55 -14.52 -37.22
CA THR A 58 11.28 -13.85 -38.31
C THR A 58 10.53 -14.02 -39.64
N GLY A 59 9.31 -13.50 -39.72
CA GLY A 59 8.57 -13.26 -40.95
C GLY A 59 8.77 -11.81 -41.36
N GLU A 60 9.12 -11.58 -42.62
CA GLU A 60 9.59 -10.32 -43.25
C GLU A 60 8.59 -9.14 -43.27
N ASP A 61 7.53 -9.13 -42.45
CA ASP A 61 6.59 -8.00 -42.40
C ASP A 61 7.04 -6.95 -41.37
N ASP A 62 7.94 -6.10 -41.85
CA ASP A 62 8.79 -5.11 -41.14
C ASP A 62 8.05 -3.87 -40.60
N THR A 63 6.83 -4.01 -40.08
CA THR A 63 6.03 -2.88 -39.56
C THR A 63 5.22 -3.19 -38.31
N THR A 64 5.73 -4.03 -37.41
CA THR A 64 5.18 -4.13 -36.05
C THR A 64 5.81 -3.04 -35.16
N PRO A 65 5.03 -2.24 -34.42
CA PRO A 65 5.37 -0.86 -34.09
C PRO A 65 6.15 -0.76 -32.77
N LEU A 66 7.20 0.06 -32.78
CA LEU A 66 8.05 0.49 -31.66
C LEU A 66 7.30 0.72 -30.31
N LEU A 67 6.03 1.10 -30.37
CA LEU A 67 5.16 1.35 -29.21
C LEU A 67 4.90 0.10 -28.34
N GLU A 68 4.90 -1.11 -28.92
CA GLU A 68 4.65 -2.35 -28.15
C GLU A 68 5.85 -2.73 -27.27
N SER A 69 7.06 -2.41 -27.71
CA SER A 69 8.29 -2.64 -26.93
C SER A 69 8.36 -1.74 -25.69
N ASP A 70 7.99 -0.46 -25.81
CA ASP A 70 7.99 0.45 -24.65
C ASP A 70 6.97 0.02 -23.58
N GLN A 71 5.83 -0.54 -23.99
CA GLN A 71 4.82 -1.05 -23.07
C GLN A 71 5.28 -2.31 -22.34
N ALA A 72 5.99 -3.22 -23.02
CA ALA A 72 6.59 -4.39 -22.42
C ALA A 72 7.60 -4.02 -21.32
N LEU A 73 8.49 -3.06 -21.60
CA LEU A 73 9.48 -2.55 -20.64
C LEU A 73 8.80 -1.98 -19.39
N LEU A 74 7.74 -1.20 -19.58
CA LEU A 74 6.98 -0.64 -18.49
C LEU A 74 6.31 -1.73 -17.64
N GLN A 75 5.70 -2.74 -18.27
CA GLN A 75 5.09 -3.88 -17.57
C GLN A 75 6.12 -4.69 -16.79
N GLY A 76 7.28 -4.98 -17.38
CA GLY A 76 8.39 -5.67 -16.71
C GLY A 76 8.87 -4.91 -15.49
N ALA A 77 9.05 -3.58 -15.59
CA ALA A 77 9.42 -2.73 -14.47
C ALA A 77 8.35 -2.73 -13.35
N ILE A 78 7.05 -2.67 -13.71
CA ILE A 78 5.94 -2.75 -12.75
C ILE A 78 5.95 -4.11 -12.03
N GLN A 79 6.16 -5.20 -12.76
CA GLN A 79 6.20 -6.55 -12.20
C GLN A 79 7.38 -6.72 -11.23
N LEU A 80 8.58 -6.22 -11.59
CA LEU A 80 9.74 -6.19 -10.69
C LEU A 80 9.44 -5.42 -9.40
N ARG A 81 8.88 -4.22 -9.51
CA ARG A 81 8.53 -3.38 -8.35
C ARG A 81 7.51 -4.06 -7.44
N THR A 82 6.50 -4.67 -8.04
CA THR A 82 5.47 -5.44 -7.34
C THR A 82 6.09 -6.64 -6.62
N TRP A 83 6.97 -7.39 -7.30
CA TRP A 83 7.68 -8.53 -6.73
C TRP A 83 8.46 -8.14 -5.47
N TYR A 84 9.31 -7.10 -5.52
CA TYR A 84 10.06 -6.65 -4.33
C TYR A 84 9.15 -6.14 -3.22
N ARG A 85 8.03 -5.47 -3.55
CA ARG A 85 7.05 -5.02 -2.55
C ARG A 85 6.45 -6.20 -1.77
N HIS A 86 6.22 -7.34 -2.43
CA HIS A 86 5.72 -8.55 -1.76
C HIS A 86 6.82 -9.30 -1.00
N HIS A 87 8.04 -9.35 -1.53
CA HIS A 87 9.14 -10.14 -0.95
C HIS A 87 9.92 -9.40 0.14
N SER A 88 9.97 -8.07 0.13
CA SER A 88 10.56 -7.26 1.20
C SER A 88 9.77 -7.31 2.52
N LYS A 89 8.46 -7.60 2.48
CA LYS A 89 7.62 -7.75 3.69
C LYS A 89 8.07 -8.94 4.55
N LYS A 90 8.54 -10.02 3.93
CA LYS A 90 9.06 -11.20 4.64
C LYS A 90 10.38 -10.88 5.36
N ALA A 91 11.26 -10.16 4.68
CA ALA A 91 12.55 -9.75 5.25
C ALA A 91 12.42 -8.64 6.31
N SER A 92 11.40 -7.78 6.19
CA SER A 92 11.17 -6.65 7.13
C SER A 92 10.19 -6.97 8.27
N GLY A 93 9.58 -8.16 8.29
CA GLY A 93 8.62 -8.59 9.31
C GLY A 93 9.10 -8.45 10.75
N ALA A 94 10.42 -8.50 10.98
CA ALA A 94 11.02 -8.26 12.29
C ALA A 94 11.10 -6.76 12.69
N ALA A 95 11.10 -5.82 11.73
CA ALA A 95 11.30 -4.38 11.99
C ALA A 95 10.02 -3.53 11.81
N VAL A 96 9.00 -4.03 11.11
CA VAL A 96 7.80 -3.25 10.74
C VAL A 96 6.82 -3.02 11.90
N SER A 97 6.93 -3.77 13.01
CA SER A 97 6.09 -3.56 14.21
C SER A 97 6.20 -2.13 14.79
N GLN A 98 7.29 -1.41 14.52
CA GLN A 98 7.53 -0.07 15.09
C GLN A 98 7.01 1.13 14.25
N ARG A 99 6.46 0.94 13.04
CA ARG A 99 6.04 2.07 12.17
C ARG A 99 4.55 2.46 12.28
N LYS A 100 3.88 2.19 13.41
CA LYS A 100 2.46 2.59 13.59
C LYS A 100 2.24 4.09 13.92
N SER A 101 3.29 4.92 13.97
CA SER A 101 3.18 6.29 14.51
C SER A 101 2.96 7.42 13.48
N THR A 102 2.94 7.18 12.17
CA THR A 102 2.84 8.27 11.16
C THR A 102 1.42 8.58 10.67
N SER A 103 0.36 8.10 11.34
CA SER A 103 -1.00 8.09 10.80
C SER A 103 -1.85 9.35 11.05
N SER A 104 -1.33 10.42 11.66
CA SER A 104 -2.17 11.59 11.97
C SER A 104 -2.77 12.23 10.71
N LEU A 105 -1.99 12.33 9.63
CA LEU A 105 -2.37 13.09 8.43
C LEU A 105 -3.02 12.30 7.31
N THR A 106 -2.60 11.04 7.13
CA THR A 106 -3.38 10.15 6.28
C THR A 106 -4.78 9.98 6.84
N ASN A 107 -4.97 9.91 8.17
CA ASN A 107 -6.30 9.89 8.77
C ASN A 107 -7.09 11.20 8.59
N THR A 108 -6.43 12.35 8.41
CA THR A 108 -7.13 13.63 8.17
C THR A 108 -7.55 13.78 6.71
N LEU A 109 -6.73 13.33 5.75
CA LEU A 109 -6.98 13.53 4.31
C LEU A 109 -7.64 12.32 3.65
N PHE A 110 -7.38 11.13 4.18
CA PHE A 110 -8.06 9.89 3.86
C PHE A 110 -8.67 9.39 5.16
N PRO A 111 -9.89 9.83 5.53
CA PRO A 111 -10.52 9.37 6.76
C PRO A 111 -10.38 7.84 6.82
N PRO A 112 -10.00 7.27 7.98
CA PRO A 112 -9.86 5.83 8.12
C PRO A 112 -11.07 5.17 7.48
N LYS A 113 -10.82 4.12 6.67
CA LYS A 113 -11.87 3.42 5.92
C LYS A 113 -13.07 3.28 6.83
N LYS A 114 -14.22 3.79 6.37
CA LYS A 114 -15.49 3.72 7.12
C LYS A 114 -15.61 2.31 7.68
N HIS A 115 -15.62 2.19 9.01
CA HIS A 115 -15.79 0.90 9.66
C HIS A 115 -17.15 0.38 9.21
N ARG A 116 -17.19 -0.73 8.47
CA ARG A 116 -18.47 -1.32 8.07
C ARG A 116 -19.10 -1.93 9.32
N VAL A 117 -20.43 -1.84 9.43
CA VAL A 117 -21.18 -2.65 10.40
C VAL A 117 -20.94 -4.11 10.06
N HIS A 118 -20.74 -4.96 11.08
CA HIS A 118 -20.53 -6.38 10.85
C HIS A 118 -21.76 -7.01 10.16
N ARG A 119 -21.51 -7.99 9.31
CA ARG A 119 -22.60 -8.84 8.79
C ARG A 119 -23.06 -9.80 9.88
N PRO A 120 -24.31 -10.30 9.87
CA PRO A 120 -24.80 -11.26 10.86
C PRO A 120 -23.87 -12.46 11.08
N LYS A 121 -23.38 -13.09 10.00
CA LYS A 121 -22.42 -14.20 10.09
C LYS A 121 -21.07 -13.82 10.72
N GLU A 122 -20.59 -12.60 10.48
CA GLU A 122 -19.33 -12.12 11.08
C GLU A 122 -19.49 -11.91 12.58
N LEU A 123 -20.64 -11.36 13.00
CA LEU A 123 -20.94 -11.14 14.40
C LEU A 123 -21.24 -12.47 15.13
N PHE A 124 -21.94 -13.40 14.47
CA PHE A 124 -22.20 -14.75 14.98
C PHE A 124 -20.88 -15.46 15.24
N GLN A 125 -19.95 -15.36 14.30
CA GLN A 125 -18.61 -15.94 14.44
C GLN A 125 -17.83 -15.36 15.63
N LYS A 126 -18.01 -14.06 15.92
CA LYS A 126 -17.36 -13.38 17.02
C LYS A 126 -17.93 -13.81 18.38
N VAL A 127 -19.26 -13.94 18.49
CA VAL A 127 -19.95 -14.32 19.73
C VAL A 127 -19.79 -15.82 20.01
N ASN A 128 -19.87 -16.66 18.97
CA ASN A 128 -19.81 -18.11 19.09
C ASN A 128 -18.43 -18.69 18.76
N ALA A 129 -17.36 -17.93 19.03
CA ALA A 129 -16.00 -18.32 18.64
C ALA A 129 -15.57 -19.68 19.23
N GLU A 130 -15.95 -19.97 20.48
CA GLU A 130 -15.65 -21.24 21.16
C GLU A 130 -16.44 -22.41 20.56
N LYS A 131 -17.75 -22.25 20.35
CA LYS A 131 -18.63 -23.24 19.69
C LYS A 131 -18.13 -23.60 18.29
N ILE A 132 -17.72 -22.59 17.52
CA ILE A 132 -17.16 -22.77 16.18
C ILE A 132 -15.80 -23.45 16.24
N ALA A 133 -14.93 -23.10 17.21
CA ALA A 133 -13.61 -23.74 17.34
C ALA A 133 -13.73 -25.24 17.64
N ALA A 134 -14.63 -25.62 18.56
CA ALA A 134 -14.91 -27.02 18.87
C ALA A 134 -15.43 -27.77 17.63
N ALA A 135 -16.43 -27.23 16.94
CA ALA A 135 -17.00 -27.87 15.75
C ALA A 135 -16.01 -27.94 14.55
N ILE A 136 -15.02 -27.04 14.47
CA ILE A 136 -13.94 -27.13 13.48
C ILE A 136 -13.00 -28.30 13.80
N GLU A 137 -12.71 -28.53 15.08
CA GLU A 137 -11.84 -29.63 15.48
C GLU A 137 -12.48 -30.97 15.15
N ASP A 138 -13.77 -31.13 15.46
CA ASP A 138 -14.56 -32.31 15.08
C ASP A 138 -14.60 -32.51 13.55
N ALA A 139 -14.92 -31.46 12.79
CA ALA A 139 -15.04 -31.55 11.32
C ALA A 139 -13.71 -31.79 10.59
N VAL A 140 -12.56 -31.45 11.21
CA VAL A 140 -11.24 -31.74 10.63
C VAL A 140 -10.86 -33.20 10.86
N VAL A 141 -11.21 -33.77 12.02
CA VAL A 141 -10.96 -35.19 12.34
C VAL A 141 -11.73 -36.10 11.39
N ASP A 142 -13.01 -35.81 11.12
CA ASP A 142 -13.84 -36.62 10.21
C ASP A 142 -13.34 -36.59 8.75
N SER A 143 -12.57 -35.57 8.35
CA SER A 143 -12.10 -35.40 6.98
C SER A 143 -10.82 -36.17 6.63
N ASP A 144 -10.18 -36.81 7.61
CA ASP A 144 -8.94 -37.54 7.40
C ASP A 144 -9.18 -39.03 7.03
N ASP A 145 -10.41 -39.54 7.15
CA ASP A 145 -10.73 -40.96 6.87
C ASP A 145 -11.14 -41.24 5.40
N ASP A 146 -11.42 -40.22 4.58
CA ASP A 146 -11.96 -40.38 3.21
C ASP A 146 -10.93 -40.12 2.07
N ASP A 147 -9.68 -39.73 2.39
CA ASP A 147 -8.65 -39.38 1.39
C ASP A 147 -7.75 -40.57 0.97
N ASP A 148 -7.96 -41.79 1.51
CA ASP A 148 -7.11 -42.96 1.22
C ASP A 148 -7.48 -43.76 -0.05
N ASP A 149 -8.54 -43.39 -0.78
CA ASP A 149 -9.02 -44.16 -1.94
C ASP A 149 -8.66 -43.56 -3.33
N ASP A 150 -7.85 -42.49 -3.41
CA ASP A 150 -7.24 -42.08 -4.69
C ASP A 150 -5.86 -42.75 -4.86
N GLU A 151 -5.86 -44.09 -4.96
CA GLU A 151 -4.75 -44.90 -5.50
C GLU A 151 -4.55 -44.61 -7.01
N GLY A 152 -4.24 -43.36 -7.33
CA GLY A 152 -3.71 -42.91 -8.61
C GLY A 152 -2.28 -43.40 -8.79
N THR A 153 -2.17 -44.66 -9.21
CA THR A 153 -1.04 -45.36 -9.81
C THR A 153 0.13 -44.45 -10.22
N THR A 154 1.14 -44.31 -9.34
CA THR A 154 2.49 -43.88 -9.73
C THR A 154 3.47 -45.01 -9.44
N GLU A 155 3.33 -46.06 -10.24
CA GLU A 155 4.31 -47.13 -10.38
C GLU A 155 5.55 -46.54 -11.07
N SER A 156 6.66 -46.35 -10.32
CA SER A 156 8.06 -46.50 -10.78
C SER A 156 9.07 -45.91 -9.79
N ALA A 157 9.89 -46.79 -9.20
CA ALA A 157 11.37 -46.71 -9.12
C ALA A 157 12.00 -46.93 -7.72
N GLN A 158 12.47 -48.18 -7.58
CA GLN A 158 13.72 -48.72 -6.99
C GLN A 158 14.18 -48.43 -5.55
N PRO A 159 14.79 -49.45 -4.88
CA PRO A 159 15.29 -49.37 -3.51
C PRO A 159 16.81 -49.21 -3.42
N SER A 160 17.30 -48.42 -2.45
CA SER A 160 18.63 -48.55 -1.82
C SER A 160 18.69 -47.60 -0.62
N GLN A 161 18.63 -48.12 0.61
CA GLN A 161 19.74 -48.56 1.47
C GLN A 161 20.23 -47.48 2.47
N SER A 162 19.97 -47.80 3.74
CA SER A 162 20.84 -47.58 4.92
C SER A 162 20.69 -46.29 5.75
N LEU A 163 20.09 -46.49 6.94
CA LEU A 163 20.62 -46.15 8.27
C LEU A 163 21.18 -44.73 8.51
N GLU A 164 20.41 -43.90 9.23
CA GLU A 164 20.78 -43.26 10.50
C GLU A 164 19.59 -42.47 11.09
N GLY A 165 19.27 -42.73 12.36
CA GLY A 165 18.53 -41.90 13.33
C GLY A 165 17.17 -41.27 12.96
N PRO A 166 16.06 -41.54 13.69
CA PRO A 166 14.86 -40.72 13.57
C PRO A 166 15.11 -39.35 14.23
N GLU A 167 15.66 -38.40 13.46
CA GLU A 167 15.43 -36.99 13.75
C GLU A 167 13.92 -36.74 13.66
N PRO A 168 13.31 -36.00 14.62
CA PRO A 168 11.90 -35.66 14.55
C PRO A 168 11.67 -34.93 13.24
N ALA A 169 11.02 -35.61 12.30
CA ALA A 169 10.76 -35.10 10.96
C ALA A 169 10.11 -33.73 11.10
N GLU A 170 10.84 -32.66 10.77
CA GLU A 170 10.29 -31.33 10.71
C GLU A 170 9.14 -31.37 9.71
N GLU A 171 7.93 -31.36 10.25
CA GLU A 171 6.69 -31.37 9.51
C GLU A 171 6.78 -30.32 8.38
N SER A 172 6.86 -30.83 7.15
CA SER A 172 7.26 -30.03 6.01
C SER A 172 6.29 -28.85 5.81
N GLN A 173 6.83 -27.67 5.44
CA GLN A 173 6.01 -26.49 5.14
C GLN A 173 4.77 -26.76 4.26
N PRO A 174 4.81 -27.61 3.20
CA PRO A 174 3.60 -27.90 2.42
C PRO A 174 2.49 -28.58 3.24
N ALA A 175 2.82 -29.47 4.18
CA ALA A 175 1.82 -30.11 5.04
C ALA A 175 1.07 -29.08 5.91
N LYS A 176 1.80 -28.11 6.47
CA LYS A 176 1.21 -27.01 7.27
C LYS A 176 0.25 -26.14 6.45
N PHE A 177 0.60 -25.82 5.20
CA PHE A 177 -0.28 -25.06 4.32
C PHE A 177 -1.52 -25.85 3.89
N ALA A 178 -1.37 -27.15 3.65
CA ALA A 178 -2.50 -28.04 3.33
C ALA A 178 -3.50 -28.08 4.51
N LEU A 179 -2.99 -28.32 5.72
CA LEU A 179 -3.80 -28.31 6.94
C LEU A 179 -4.49 -26.96 7.18
N GLN A 180 -3.78 -25.85 6.94
CA GLN A 180 -4.36 -24.51 7.06
C GLN A 180 -5.51 -24.28 6.06
N ARG A 181 -5.38 -24.79 4.82
CA ARG A 181 -6.45 -24.72 3.82
C ARG A 181 -7.65 -25.60 4.22
N LYS A 182 -7.42 -26.86 4.63
CA LYS A 182 -8.46 -27.76 5.14
C LYS A 182 -9.24 -27.09 6.28
N ARG A 183 -8.54 -26.57 7.29
CA ARG A 183 -9.14 -25.80 8.41
C ARG A 183 -9.93 -24.57 7.96
N MET A 184 -9.48 -23.84 6.95
CA MET A 184 -10.21 -22.67 6.44
C MET A 184 -11.52 -23.07 5.75
N VAL A 185 -11.52 -24.16 4.97
CA VAL A 185 -12.73 -24.68 4.33
C VAL A 185 -13.70 -25.21 5.38
N ALA A 186 -13.22 -26.05 6.31
CA ALA A 186 -14.00 -26.57 7.43
C ALA A 186 -14.63 -25.44 8.25
N ARG A 187 -13.85 -24.40 8.60
CA ARG A 187 -14.36 -23.21 9.29
C ARG A 187 -15.51 -22.53 8.56
N ASN A 188 -15.41 -22.32 7.25
CA ASN A 188 -16.48 -21.65 6.51
C ASN A 188 -17.75 -22.50 6.43
N HIS A 189 -17.59 -23.83 6.31
CA HIS A 189 -18.70 -24.77 6.32
C HIS A 189 -19.39 -24.81 7.69
N VAL A 190 -18.61 -25.06 8.75
CA VAL A 190 -19.09 -25.10 10.15
C VAL A 190 -19.77 -23.81 10.56
N VAL A 191 -19.19 -22.65 10.22
CA VAL A 191 -19.82 -21.35 10.52
C VAL A 191 -21.16 -21.20 9.80
N THR A 192 -21.26 -21.68 8.56
CA THR A 192 -22.50 -21.62 7.80
C THR A 192 -23.56 -22.54 8.40
N GLN A 193 -23.19 -23.79 8.67
CA GLN A 193 -24.08 -24.76 9.29
C GLN A 193 -24.57 -24.31 10.67
N LEU A 194 -23.67 -23.92 11.57
CA LEU A 194 -24.04 -23.45 12.91
C LEU A 194 -24.87 -22.16 12.89
N PHE A 195 -24.69 -21.31 11.87
CA PHE A 195 -25.53 -20.13 11.71
C PHE A 195 -26.92 -20.49 11.20
N ASP A 196 -27.04 -21.46 10.29
CA ASP A 196 -28.32 -21.90 9.73
C ASP A 196 -29.12 -22.74 10.76
N GLU A 197 -28.43 -23.42 11.68
CA GLU A 197 -29.01 -24.15 12.83
C GLU A 197 -29.20 -23.26 14.09
N ALA A 198 -28.82 -21.98 14.02
CA ALA A 198 -28.92 -21.09 15.16
C ALA A 198 -30.38 -20.96 15.62
N THR A 199 -30.57 -20.95 16.94
CA THR A 199 -31.88 -20.78 17.54
C THR A 199 -32.43 -19.38 17.24
N GLU A 200 -33.77 -19.25 17.24
CA GLU A 200 -34.42 -17.95 17.06
C GLU A 200 -33.97 -16.92 18.12
N GLU A 201 -33.68 -17.39 19.34
CA GLU A 201 -33.15 -16.55 20.42
C GLU A 201 -31.72 -16.05 20.13
N GLU A 202 -30.82 -16.92 19.64
CA GLU A 202 -29.48 -16.52 19.21
C GLU A 202 -29.54 -15.49 18.07
N LEU A 203 -30.40 -15.71 17.07
CA LEU A 203 -30.57 -14.79 15.94
C LEU A 203 -31.14 -13.44 16.37
N ALA A 204 -32.11 -13.41 17.29
CA ALA A 204 -32.67 -12.19 17.83
C ALA A 204 -31.63 -11.37 18.63
N GLU A 205 -30.77 -12.05 19.40
CA GLU A 205 -29.65 -11.42 20.11
C GLU A 205 -28.65 -10.80 19.12
N LEU A 206 -28.35 -11.51 18.03
CA LEU A 206 -27.49 -11.05 16.95
C LEU A 206 -28.02 -9.79 16.27
N ASP A 207 -29.32 -9.75 15.96
CA ASP A 207 -29.95 -8.57 15.39
C ASP A 207 -29.89 -7.37 16.34
N ARG A 208 -30.08 -7.60 17.66
CA ARG A 208 -29.93 -6.56 18.68
C ARG A 208 -28.52 -5.96 18.68
N MET A 209 -27.49 -6.80 18.64
CA MET A 209 -26.09 -6.35 18.59
C MET A 209 -25.76 -5.60 17.29
N ILE A 210 -26.34 -6.02 16.16
CA ILE A 210 -26.15 -5.32 14.88
C ILE A 210 -26.80 -3.94 14.91
N GLU A 211 -28.00 -3.81 15.47
CA GLU A 211 -28.64 -2.50 15.65
C GLU A 211 -27.84 -1.61 16.59
N GLU A 212 -27.30 -2.14 17.69
CA GLU A 212 -26.40 -1.38 18.58
C GLU A 212 -25.14 -0.90 17.84
N GLU A 213 -24.50 -1.76 17.02
CA GLU A 213 -23.36 -1.34 16.18
C GLU A 213 -23.75 -0.28 15.14
N LYS A 214 -24.95 -0.38 14.54
CA LYS A 214 -25.47 0.63 13.60
C LYS A 214 -25.70 1.96 14.29
N GLU A 215 -26.31 1.97 15.48
CA GLU A 215 -26.55 3.17 16.27
C GLU A 215 -25.24 3.82 16.72
N ALA A 216 -24.29 3.01 17.21
CA ALA A 216 -22.96 3.49 17.59
C ALA A 216 -22.23 4.11 16.37
N TYR A 217 -22.33 3.47 15.21
CA TYR A 217 -21.76 4.00 13.97
C TYR A 217 -22.46 5.29 13.51
N ALA A 218 -23.78 5.34 13.55
CA ALA A 218 -24.56 6.53 13.19
C ALA A 218 -24.23 7.71 14.12
N LYS A 219 -24.10 7.45 15.43
CA LYS A 219 -23.68 8.42 16.43
C LYS A 219 -22.26 8.93 16.17
N ALA A 220 -21.32 8.04 15.92
CA ALA A 220 -19.94 8.42 15.59
C ALA A 220 -19.86 9.24 14.30
N GLU A 221 -20.61 8.88 13.25
CA GLU A 221 -20.66 9.67 12.01
C GLU A 221 -21.33 11.02 12.24
N ALA A 222 -22.39 11.11 13.03
CA ALA A 222 -23.04 12.37 13.41
C ALA A 222 -22.06 13.29 14.17
N GLU A 223 -21.32 12.76 15.14
CA GLU A 223 -20.28 13.51 15.87
C GLU A 223 -19.17 14.01 14.94
N ARG A 224 -18.75 13.18 13.97
CA ARG A 224 -17.78 13.57 12.93
C ARG A 224 -18.34 14.66 12.00
N VAL A 225 -19.63 14.63 11.68
CA VAL A 225 -20.28 15.65 10.85
C VAL A 225 -20.39 16.96 11.62
N ILE A 226 -20.81 16.93 12.88
CA ILE A 226 -20.89 18.11 13.75
C ILE A 226 -19.50 18.74 13.91
N SER A 227 -18.47 17.94 14.20
CA SER A 227 -17.08 18.41 14.29
C SER A 227 -16.55 19.00 12.98
N LYS A 228 -17.08 18.59 11.81
CA LYS A 228 -16.70 19.15 10.51
C LYS A 228 -17.51 20.38 10.11
N GLY A 229 -18.74 20.51 10.61
CA GLY A 229 -19.70 21.54 10.21
C GLY A 229 -19.54 22.85 10.98
N GLU A 230 -19.03 22.79 12.21
CA GLU A 230 -18.61 23.99 12.92
C GLU A 230 -17.30 24.47 12.27
N VAL A 231 -17.38 25.56 11.51
CA VAL A 231 -16.21 26.28 10.98
C VAL A 231 -15.50 26.92 12.17
N SER A 232 -14.89 26.07 13.00
CA SER A 232 -13.98 26.50 14.04
C SER A 232 -12.89 27.30 13.36
N VAL A 233 -12.71 28.54 13.83
CA VAL A 233 -11.60 29.39 13.40
C VAL A 233 -10.32 28.63 13.75
N ARG A 234 -9.69 28.04 12.73
CA ARG A 234 -8.47 27.26 12.93
C ARG A 234 -7.43 28.10 13.64
N THR A 235 -6.80 27.53 14.65
CA THR A 235 -5.68 28.13 15.35
C THR A 235 -4.47 28.26 14.41
N PRO A 236 -3.56 29.23 14.63
CA PRO A 236 -2.32 29.31 13.87
C PRO A 236 -1.51 28.00 13.85
N GLN A 237 -1.55 27.24 14.95
CA GLN A 237 -0.89 25.93 15.06
C GLN A 237 -1.53 24.89 14.13
N GLU A 238 -2.86 24.86 14.02
CA GLU A 238 -3.57 23.95 13.10
C GLU A 238 -3.30 24.31 11.63
N TYR A 239 -3.24 25.60 11.30
CA TYR A 239 -2.82 26.03 9.95
C TYR A 239 -1.39 25.58 9.64
N GLN A 240 -0.46 25.76 10.58
CA GLN A 240 0.93 25.34 10.39
C GLN A 240 1.02 23.82 10.20
N SER A 241 0.31 23.05 11.04
CA SER A 241 0.22 21.60 10.91
C SER A 241 -0.29 21.20 9.53
N GLY A 242 -1.34 21.87 9.02
CA GLY A 242 -1.84 21.65 7.66
C GLY A 242 -0.85 22.02 6.55
N ILE A 243 -0.05 23.06 6.74
CA ILE A 243 0.98 23.51 5.78
C ILE A 243 2.18 22.55 5.74
N ASP A 244 2.57 21.98 6.87
CA ASP A 244 3.68 21.03 6.95
C ASP A 244 3.25 19.64 6.49
N ALA A 245 1.99 19.32 6.72
CA ALA A 245 1.33 18.13 6.22
C ALA A 245 1.17 18.03 4.71
N SER A 246 0.84 19.16 4.08
CA SER A 246 0.30 19.17 2.71
C SER A 246 1.26 18.58 1.70
N GLY A 247 2.58 18.74 1.91
CA GLY A 247 3.61 18.19 1.05
C GLY A 247 3.51 16.67 0.89
N GLY A 248 3.40 15.93 1.99
CA GLY A 248 3.29 14.47 1.97
C GLY A 248 1.99 13.98 1.34
N ALA A 249 0.89 14.68 1.62
CA ALA A 249 -0.41 14.28 1.09
C ALA A 249 -0.59 14.56 -0.40
N LEU A 250 -0.13 15.73 -0.85
CA LEU A 250 -0.13 16.06 -2.27
C LEU A 250 0.79 15.10 -3.04
N ALA A 251 1.91 14.67 -2.44
CA ALA A 251 2.76 13.64 -3.04
C ALA A 251 2.02 12.31 -3.24
N HIS A 252 1.17 11.89 -2.29
CA HIS A 252 0.37 10.67 -2.45
C HIS A 252 -0.66 10.79 -3.57
N VAL A 253 -1.39 11.90 -3.64
CA VAL A 253 -2.37 12.14 -4.71
C VAL A 253 -1.66 12.20 -6.06
N HIS A 254 -0.55 12.93 -6.13
CA HIS A 254 0.22 13.09 -7.36
C HIS A 254 0.77 11.76 -7.87
N ASN A 255 1.39 10.96 -6.99
CA ASN A 255 1.90 9.63 -7.35
C ASN A 255 0.78 8.71 -7.86
N ALA A 256 -0.41 8.78 -7.26
CA ALA A 256 -1.56 7.98 -7.71
C ALA A 256 -2.03 8.41 -9.12
N VAL A 257 -2.08 9.72 -9.40
CA VAL A 257 -2.40 10.24 -10.73
C VAL A 257 -1.32 9.80 -11.73
N ALA A 258 -0.05 10.00 -11.40
CA ALA A 258 1.06 9.62 -12.27
C ALA A 258 1.08 8.11 -12.59
N GLU A 259 0.80 7.25 -11.62
CA GLU A 259 0.71 5.79 -11.81
C GLU A 259 -0.47 5.40 -12.71
N GLN A 260 -1.60 6.10 -12.61
CA GLN A 260 -2.80 5.77 -13.38
C GLN A 260 -2.81 6.35 -14.80
N THR A 261 -2.21 7.53 -14.99
CA THR A 261 -2.35 8.29 -16.25
C THR A 261 -1.01 8.52 -16.97
N GLY A 262 0.12 8.22 -16.33
CA GLY A 262 1.44 8.62 -16.81
C GLY A 262 1.69 10.13 -16.73
N TRP A 263 0.79 10.90 -16.11
CA TRP A 263 0.94 12.36 -16.07
C TRP A 263 1.96 12.81 -15.04
N VAL A 264 2.63 13.89 -15.37
CA VAL A 264 3.49 14.63 -14.44
C VAL A 264 2.82 15.95 -14.11
N GLY A 265 3.02 16.43 -12.90
CA GLY A 265 2.29 17.59 -12.37
C GLY A 265 3.13 18.37 -11.39
N PHE A 266 2.75 19.63 -11.25
CA PHE A 266 3.40 20.63 -10.44
C PHE A 266 2.33 21.35 -9.63
N ALA A 267 2.62 21.66 -8.37
CA ALA A 267 1.72 22.47 -7.55
C ALA A 267 2.48 23.59 -6.86
N ILE A 268 1.91 24.79 -6.92
CA ILE A 268 2.34 25.98 -6.19
C ILE A 268 1.18 26.44 -5.30
N TYR A 269 1.50 26.73 -4.05
CA TYR A 269 0.54 27.24 -3.08
C TYR A 269 1.24 28.23 -2.16
N GLY A 270 0.49 29.23 -1.71
CA GLY A 270 1.05 30.24 -0.83
C GLY A 270 -0.02 30.98 -0.07
N GLY A 271 0.41 31.67 0.98
CA GLY A 271 -0.46 32.37 1.91
C GLY A 271 0.27 32.73 3.21
N PRO A 272 -0.44 33.30 4.19
CA PRO A 272 0.09 33.61 5.51
C PRO A 272 0.64 32.35 6.17
N ASN A 273 1.86 32.42 6.70
CA ASN A 273 2.52 31.28 7.33
C ASN A 273 2.73 31.56 8.83
N PRO A 274 2.04 30.83 9.72
CA PRO A 274 2.15 31.01 11.16
C PRO A 274 3.57 30.94 11.69
N LYS A 275 4.41 30.03 11.16
CA LYS A 275 5.82 29.89 11.55
C LYS A 275 6.65 31.14 11.25
N PHE A 276 6.24 31.94 10.28
CA PHE A 276 6.88 33.22 9.92
C PHE A 276 6.09 34.43 10.41
N GLY A 277 5.31 34.28 11.48
CA GLY A 277 4.52 35.38 12.07
C GLY A 277 3.43 35.91 11.13
N GLY A 278 2.84 35.02 10.33
CA GLY A 278 1.80 35.38 9.37
C GLY A 278 2.32 36.05 8.09
N LYS A 279 3.65 36.16 7.90
CA LYS A 279 4.21 36.62 6.62
C LYS A 279 3.78 35.69 5.48
N LEU A 280 3.56 36.28 4.31
CA LEU A 280 3.30 35.51 3.09
C LEU A 280 4.50 34.63 2.78
N SER A 281 4.23 33.34 2.67
CA SER A 281 5.19 32.35 2.18
C SER A 281 4.56 31.59 1.04
N MET A 282 5.41 30.97 0.23
CA MET A 282 5.00 30.10 -0.84
C MET A 282 5.77 28.79 -0.70
N LYS A 283 5.10 27.69 -1.00
CA LYS A 283 5.71 26.38 -1.15
C LYS A 283 5.32 25.89 -2.53
N TYR A 284 6.27 25.25 -3.20
CA TYR A 284 6.01 24.53 -4.43
C TYR A 284 6.57 23.13 -4.29
N ASN A 285 5.92 22.18 -4.94
CA ASN A 285 6.37 20.80 -4.97
C ASN A 285 6.46 20.38 -6.44
N ASP A 286 7.61 19.82 -6.79
CA ASP A 286 7.87 19.21 -8.08
C ASP A 286 7.99 17.70 -7.89
N TRP A 287 7.08 16.94 -8.50
CA TRP A 287 7.02 15.48 -8.40
C TRP A 287 7.53 14.76 -9.65
N THR A 288 8.28 15.46 -10.49
CA THR A 288 8.89 14.94 -11.74
C THR A 288 10.04 13.95 -11.55
N GLY A 289 10.46 13.64 -10.32
CA GLY A 289 11.75 13.02 -9.98
C GLY A 289 11.98 11.55 -10.41
N GLY A 290 11.21 10.99 -11.35
CA GLY A 290 11.18 9.55 -11.61
C GLY A 290 11.76 9.05 -12.93
N ILE A 291 11.90 9.89 -13.97
CA ILE A 291 12.18 9.37 -15.33
C ILE A 291 13.49 9.92 -15.91
N THR A 292 13.76 11.22 -15.81
CA THR A 292 14.91 11.84 -16.49
C THR A 292 15.91 12.52 -15.55
N GLY A 293 15.66 12.50 -14.23
CA GLY A 293 16.51 13.18 -13.23
C GLY A 293 16.54 14.72 -13.35
N THR A 294 15.83 15.30 -14.31
CA THR A 294 15.69 16.75 -14.51
C THR A 294 14.24 17.12 -14.22
N GLY A 295 14.02 17.85 -13.12
CA GLY A 295 12.66 18.25 -12.76
C GLY A 295 12.11 19.36 -13.66
N PHE A 296 10.79 19.55 -13.67
CA PHE A 296 10.13 20.62 -14.40
C PHE A 296 10.73 21.99 -14.06
N LEU A 297 11.08 22.18 -12.79
CA LEU A 297 11.73 23.40 -12.31
C LEU A 297 13.12 23.63 -12.91
N ALA A 298 13.87 22.55 -13.18
CA ALA A 298 15.18 22.66 -13.79
C ALA A 298 15.09 22.94 -15.30
N ALA A 299 13.99 22.56 -15.94
CA ALA A 299 13.73 22.83 -17.35
C ALA A 299 13.33 24.28 -17.61
N LEU A 300 12.71 24.95 -16.64
CA LEU A 300 12.31 26.35 -16.77
C LEU A 300 13.43 27.30 -16.32
N LYS A 301 14.20 27.80 -17.29
CA LYS A 301 15.10 28.94 -17.08
C LYS A 301 14.24 30.11 -16.60
N ASP A 302 14.62 30.71 -15.47
CA ASP A 302 13.91 31.85 -14.85
C ASP A 302 12.57 31.51 -14.19
N PHE A 303 12.46 30.32 -13.57
CA PHE A 303 11.26 29.93 -12.81
C PHE A 303 10.86 30.95 -11.72
N ASP A 304 11.82 31.61 -11.08
CA ASP A 304 11.51 32.61 -10.05
C ASP A 304 10.79 33.83 -10.65
N GLU A 305 11.35 34.39 -11.71
CA GLU A 305 10.83 35.56 -12.41
C GLU A 305 9.51 35.24 -13.13
N ALA A 306 9.44 34.08 -13.79
CA ALA A 306 8.32 33.71 -14.64
C ALA A 306 7.08 33.24 -13.83
N ILE A 307 7.29 32.58 -12.69
CA ILE A 307 6.21 31.94 -11.92
C ILE A 307 6.12 32.47 -10.50
N CYS A 308 7.24 32.49 -9.77
CA CYS A 308 7.22 32.81 -8.34
C CYS A 308 6.84 34.26 -8.07
N GLN A 309 7.42 35.22 -8.79
CA GLN A 309 7.15 36.65 -8.59
C GLN A 309 5.71 37.04 -8.98
N PRO A 310 5.16 36.63 -10.15
CA PRO A 310 3.76 36.88 -10.47
C PRO A 310 2.80 36.25 -9.46
N PHE A 311 3.06 35.03 -9.00
CA PHE A 311 2.24 34.37 -7.99
C PHE A 311 2.34 35.08 -6.63
N GLN A 312 3.53 35.54 -6.23
CA GLN A 312 3.70 36.33 -5.02
C GLN A 312 2.96 37.68 -5.10
N ALA A 313 3.00 38.36 -6.24
CA ALA A 313 2.23 39.58 -6.47
C ALA A 313 0.72 39.32 -6.37
N PHE A 314 0.26 38.18 -6.91
CA PHE A 314 -1.12 37.71 -6.75
C PHE A 314 -1.47 37.48 -5.27
N LEU A 315 -0.63 36.79 -4.50
CA LEU A 315 -0.85 36.56 -3.06
C LEU A 315 -0.96 37.87 -2.28
N ARG A 316 -0.08 38.85 -2.56
CA ARG A 316 -0.16 40.19 -1.94
C ARG A 316 -1.48 40.88 -2.22
N ARG A 317 -2.08 40.66 -3.40
CA ARG A 317 -3.39 41.19 -3.76
C ARG A 317 -4.54 40.47 -3.04
N VAL A 318 -4.47 39.15 -2.91
CA VAL A 318 -5.49 38.34 -2.24
C VAL A 318 -5.50 38.60 -0.73
N TYR A 319 -4.34 38.71 -0.10
CA TYR A 319 -4.20 38.86 1.35
C TYR A 319 -3.97 40.32 1.79
N ARG A 320 -4.47 41.31 1.04
CA ARG A 320 -4.30 42.74 1.38
C ARG A 320 -4.82 43.08 2.78
N GLU A 321 -5.97 42.54 3.14
CA GLU A 321 -6.64 42.80 4.42
C GLU A 321 -5.95 42.11 5.60
N TRP A 322 -5.30 40.97 5.35
CA TRP A 322 -4.55 40.23 6.38
C TRP A 322 -3.36 41.03 6.94
N HIS A 323 -2.77 41.91 6.12
CA HIS A 323 -1.66 42.77 6.52
C HIS A 323 -2.09 44.05 7.25
N GLN A 324 -3.39 44.38 7.26
CA GLN A 324 -3.90 45.60 7.89
C GLN A 324 -4.34 45.40 9.34
N GLN A 325 -4.38 44.16 9.84
CA GLN A 325 -4.65 43.94 11.26
C GLN A 325 -3.45 44.44 12.09
N PRO A 326 -3.63 45.47 12.94
CA PRO A 326 -2.57 45.96 13.79
C PRO A 326 -2.18 44.84 14.76
N ASN A 327 -0.87 44.57 14.83
CA ASN A 327 -0.26 43.55 15.69
C ASN A 327 -0.56 43.82 17.19
N ASP A 328 -1.70 43.38 17.70
CA ASP A 328 -1.96 43.26 19.15
C ASP A 328 -1.43 41.93 19.74
N THR A 329 -0.54 41.24 19.02
CA THR A 329 0.23 40.11 19.56
C THR A 329 1.74 40.43 19.59
N PRO A 330 2.45 40.10 20.69
CA PRO A 330 3.76 40.67 21.00
C PRO A 330 4.84 40.22 20.01
N ARG A 331 5.55 41.20 19.46
CA ARG A 331 6.66 41.00 18.53
C ARG A 331 7.83 40.28 19.22
N LEU A 332 8.03 39.01 18.88
CA LEU A 332 9.34 38.36 19.03
C LEU A 332 10.25 38.89 17.90
N THR A 333 11.35 39.51 18.30
CA THR A 333 12.35 40.13 17.41
C THR A 333 13.02 39.08 16.51
N SER A 334 12.79 39.18 15.20
CA SER A 334 13.40 38.33 14.17
C SER A 334 14.82 38.80 13.86
N THR A 335 15.78 37.91 14.11
CA THR A 335 17.10 37.88 13.47
C THR A 335 16.95 37.49 12.00
N SER A 336 17.76 38.13 11.16
CA SER A 336 17.84 37.93 9.71
C SER A 336 18.72 36.73 9.38
N SER A 337 18.18 35.77 8.64
CA SER A 337 18.94 34.76 7.91
C SER A 337 18.51 34.81 6.45
N ARG A 338 19.46 35.06 5.55
CA ARG A 338 19.28 35.06 4.10
C ARG A 338 19.07 33.63 3.61
N CYS A 339 18.26 33.51 2.54
CA CYS A 339 18.04 32.31 1.75
C CYS A 339 19.34 31.73 1.18
#